data_AF-A0A0N1C4E9-F1
#
_entry.id   AF-A0A0N1C4E9-F1
#
_cell.length_a   1.000
_cell.length_b   1.000
_cell.length_c   1.000
_cell.angle_alpha   90.00
_cell.angle_beta   90.00
_cell.angle_gamma   90.00
#
_symmetry.space_group_name_H-M   'P 1'
#
loop_
_entity.id
_entity.type
_entity.pdbx_description
1 polymer ?
#
loop_
_entity_poly.entity_id
_entity_poly.type
_entity_poly.pdbx_seq_one_letter_code
_entity_poly.pdbx_strand_id
1 'polypeptide(L)'
;MSEDNRIAAQAERITALEAELESAGEVSIEETRLLQMRVLLHEWIDSVVGVVSSPGVGRVSLIHRDGSQSSIASSKLPFILSRPAQFE
;
A
#
# COMPACT_ATOMS: atom_id res chain seq x y z
N MET A 1 23.59 7.07 8.82
CA MET A 1 22.77 5.89 9.15
C MET A 1 22.66 5.03 7.89
N SER A 2 22.85 3.72 7.97
CA SER A 2 22.64 2.82 6.83
C SER A 2 21.17 2.80 6.41
N GLU A 3 20.89 2.43 5.17
CA GLU A 3 19.53 2.37 4.62
C GLU A 3 18.65 1.37 5.38
N ASP A 4 19.19 0.21 5.73
CA ASP A 4 18.52 -0.82 6.54
C ASP A 4 18.09 -0.26 7.91
N ASN A 5 18.94 0.56 8.53
CA ASN A 5 18.64 1.18 9.82
C ASN A 5 17.50 2.21 9.70
N ARG A 6 17.37 2.88 8.55
CA ARG A 6 16.24 3.79 8.28
C ARG A 6 14.93 3.04 8.08
N ILE A 7 14.93 1.91 7.36
CA ILE A 7 13.73 1.11 7.11
C ILE A 7 13.21 0.51 8.42
N ALA A 8 14.10 -0.08 9.23
CA ALA A 8 13.75 -0.63 10.53
C ALA A 8 13.12 0.43 11.46
N ALA A 9 13.73 1.61 11.54
CA ALA A 9 13.21 2.71 12.37
C ALA A 9 11.82 3.20 11.91
N GLN A 10 11.54 3.20 10.60
CA GLN A 10 10.19 3.55 10.12
C GLN A 10 9.16 2.47 10.45
N ALA A 11 9.53 1.19 10.29
CA ALA A 11 8.64 0.09 10.63
C ALA A 11 8.29 0.10 12.12
N GLU A 12 9.29 0.27 12.99
CA GLU A 12 9.11 0.39 14.44
C GLU A 12 8.17 1.55 14.80
N ARG A 13 8.36 2.71 14.16
CA ARG A 13 7.48 3.86 14.37
C ARG A 13 6.03 3.57 13.98
N ILE A 14 5.79 2.89 12.87
CA ILE A 14 4.43 2.55 12.41
C ILE A 14 3.79 1.58 13.40
N THR A 15 4.49 0.52 13.79
CA THR A 15 3.97 -0.48 14.74
C THR A 15 3.71 0.12 16.12
N ALA A 16 4.53 1.06 16.58
CA ALA A 16 4.28 1.79 17.81
C ALA A 16 2.96 2.59 17.75
N LEU A 17 2.69 3.28 16.63
CA LEU A 17 1.44 4.00 16.42
C LEU A 17 0.22 3.06 16.34
N GLU A 18 0.38 1.88 15.75
CA GLU A 18 -0.68 0.87 15.71
C GLU A 18 -0.97 0.28 17.09
N ALA A 19 0.07 0.07 17.91
CA ALA A 19 -0.08 -0.40 19.28
C ALA A 19 -0.83 0.61 20.17
N GLU A 20 -0.63 1.92 19.95
CA GLU A 20 -1.42 2.98 20.60
C GLU A 20 -2.92 2.89 20.26
N LEU A 21 -3.27 2.31 19.12
CA LEU A 21 -4.64 2.08 18.68
C LEU A 21 -5.18 0.70 19.09
N GLU A 22 -4.51 0.02 20.03
CA GLU A 22 -4.82 -1.36 20.47
C GLU A 22 -4.82 -2.37 19.31
N SER A 23 -4.08 -2.06 18.24
CA SER A 23 -3.92 -2.91 17.05
C SER A 23 -2.54 -3.57 17.04
N ALA A 24 -2.49 -4.81 16.54
CA ALA A 24 -1.24 -5.53 16.35
C ALA A 24 -0.78 -5.42 14.88
N GLY A 25 0.39 -4.83 14.67
CA GLY A 25 1.08 -4.79 13.37
C GLY A 25 2.09 -5.93 13.20
N GLU A 26 2.20 -6.49 12.01
CA GLU A 26 3.29 -7.41 11.62
C GLU A 26 4.27 -6.68 10.71
N VAL A 27 5.56 -6.70 11.08
CA VAL A 27 6.63 -6.12 10.26
C VAL A 27 7.35 -7.23 9.50
N SER A 28 7.38 -7.12 8.17
CA SER A 28 8.08 -8.05 7.27
C SER A 28 9.16 -7.30 6.47
N ILE A 29 10.36 -7.16 7.05
CA ILE A 29 11.52 -6.49 6.42
C ILE A 29 12.68 -7.44 6.09
N GLU A 30 12.60 -8.70 6.52
CA GLU A 30 13.56 -9.74 6.13
C GLU A 30 13.33 -10.15 4.67
N GLU A 31 14.40 -10.39 3.93
CA GLU A 31 14.37 -10.54 2.48
C GLU A 31 13.46 -11.67 1.99
N THR A 32 13.56 -12.85 2.59
CA THR A 32 12.76 -14.03 2.23
C THR A 32 11.28 -13.76 2.48
N ARG A 33 10.95 -13.23 3.65
CA ARG A 33 9.59 -12.89 4.04
C ARG A 33 9.01 -11.79 3.16
N LEU A 34 9.80 -10.76 2.85
CA LEU A 34 9.39 -9.67 1.97
C LEU A 34 9.10 -10.17 0.56
N LEU A 35 9.91 -11.09 0.03
CA LEU A 35 9.67 -11.71 -1.27
C LEU A 35 8.34 -12.48 -1.28
N GLN A 36 8.06 -13.26 -0.23
CA GLN A 36 6.76 -13.95 -0.08
C GLN A 36 5.59 -12.96 -0.03
N MET A 37 5.70 -11.88 0.75
CA MET A 37 4.66 -10.86 0.84
C MET A 37 4.41 -10.18 -0.51
N ARG A 38 5.47 -9.90 -1.29
CA ARG A 38 5.33 -9.32 -2.62
C ARG A 38 4.57 -10.24 -3.58
N VAL A 39 4.83 -11.55 -3.56
CA VAL A 39 4.10 -12.51 -4.39
C VAL A 39 2.60 -12.47 -4.07
N LEU A 40 2.25 -12.57 -2.79
CA LEU A 40 0.84 -12.53 -2.35
C LEU A 40 0.16 -11.19 -2.71
N LEU A 41 0.87 -10.07 -2.57
CA LEU A 41 0.36 -8.77 -2.98
C LEU A 41 0.12 -8.69 -4.48
N HIS A 42 0.99 -9.27 -5.31
CA HIS A 42 0.79 -9.32 -6.76
C HIS A 42 -0.41 -10.19 -7.14
N GLU A 43 -0.55 -11.38 -6.55
CA GLU A 43 -1.74 -12.23 -6.76
C GLU A 43 -3.04 -11.52 -6.37
N TRP A 44 -3.01 -10.77 -5.27
CA TRP A 44 -4.13 -9.95 -4.84
C TRP A 44 -4.42 -8.81 -5.83
N ILE A 45 -3.39 -8.11 -6.32
CA ILE A 45 -3.53 -7.07 -7.35
C ILE A 45 -4.17 -7.64 -8.63
N ASP A 46 -3.85 -8.87 -9.01
CA ASP A 46 -4.41 -9.50 -10.22
C ASP A 46 -5.94 -9.67 -10.13
N SER A 47 -6.50 -9.72 -8.93
CA SER A 47 -7.96 -9.77 -8.72
C SER A 47 -8.67 -8.43 -8.98
N VAL A 48 -7.94 -7.33 -9.14
CA VAL A 48 -8.51 -5.99 -9.34
C VAL A 48 -9.08 -5.85 -10.76
N VAL A 49 -10.34 -5.44 -10.86
CA VAL A 49 -11.06 -5.16 -12.12
C VAL A 49 -11.41 -3.69 -12.31
N GLY A 50 -11.24 -2.86 -11.28
CA GLY A 50 -11.50 -1.43 -11.34
C GLY A 50 -10.58 -0.64 -10.41
N VAL A 51 -10.17 0.55 -10.86
CA VAL A 51 -9.31 1.45 -10.10
C VAL A 51 -9.88 2.86 -10.15
N VAL A 52 -10.05 3.48 -8.99
CA VAL A 52 -10.40 4.91 -8.85
C VAL A 52 -9.23 5.61 -8.19
N SER A 53 -8.52 6.44 -8.95
CA SER A 53 -7.47 7.30 -8.41
C SER A 53 -8.06 8.64 -8.00
N SER A 54 -7.82 9.07 -6.75
CA SER A 54 -8.30 10.34 -6.23
C SER A 54 -7.17 11.16 -5.61
N PRO A 55 -6.35 11.85 -6.43
CA PRO A 55 -5.23 12.64 -5.94
C PRO A 55 -5.62 13.71 -4.91
N GLY A 56 -6.79 14.33 -5.07
CA GLY A 56 -7.28 15.37 -4.15
C GLY A 56 -7.51 14.90 -2.71
N VAL A 57 -7.63 13.59 -2.47
CA VAL A 57 -7.78 13.01 -1.13
C VAL A 57 -6.70 11.97 -0.79
N GLY A 58 -5.64 11.86 -1.60
CA GLY A 58 -4.50 10.98 -1.33
C GLY A 58 -4.84 9.49 -1.24
N ARG A 59 -5.79 9.01 -2.07
CA ARG A 59 -6.29 7.63 -1.99
C ARG A 59 -6.49 7.00 -3.36
N VAL A 60 -6.30 5.69 -3.42
CA VAL A 60 -6.70 4.83 -4.54
C VAL A 60 -7.69 3.79 -4.02
N SER A 61 -8.86 3.70 -4.65
CA SER A 61 -9.83 2.63 -4.38
C SER A 61 -9.72 1.56 -5.46
N LEU A 62 -9.71 0.30 -5.04
CA LEU A 62 -9.61 -0.88 -5.89
C LEU A 62 -10.90 -1.69 -5.78
N ILE A 63 -11.40 -2.17 -6.91
CA ILE A 63 -12.59 -3.02 -7.01
C ILE A 63 -12.12 -4.40 -7.47
N HIS A 64 -12.47 -5.45 -6.74
CA HIS A 64 -12.05 -6.82 -7.01
C HIS A 64 -13.11 -7.59 -7.80
N ARG A 65 -12.71 -8.70 -8.45
CA ARG A 65 -13.60 -9.58 -9.23
C ARG A 65 -14.79 -10.12 -8.41
N ASP A 66 -14.62 -10.29 -7.11
CA ASP A 66 -15.66 -10.74 -6.18
C ASP A 66 -16.62 -9.62 -5.75
N GLY A 67 -16.42 -8.39 -6.24
CA GLY A 67 -17.19 -7.21 -5.89
C GLY A 67 -16.72 -6.50 -4.61
N SER A 68 -15.72 -7.04 -3.89
CA SER A 68 -15.15 -6.37 -2.72
C SER A 68 -14.38 -5.11 -3.11
N GLN A 69 -14.21 -4.22 -2.13
CA GLN A 69 -13.51 -2.96 -2.31
C GLN A 69 -12.38 -2.83 -1.29
N SER A 70 -11.25 -2.33 -1.77
CA SER A 70 -10.07 -2.03 -0.95
C SER A 70 -9.63 -0.59 -1.17
N SER A 71 -8.98 -0.01 -0.17
CA SER A 71 -8.52 1.38 -0.21
C SER A 71 -7.05 1.46 0.17
N ILE A 72 -6.23 2.05 -0.69
CA ILE A 72 -4.84 2.36 -0.43
C ILE A 72 -4.72 3.85 -0.14
N ALA A 73 -4.44 4.19 1.12
CA ALA A 73 -4.00 5.53 1.50
C ALA A 73 -2.56 5.74 1.04
N SER A 74 -2.32 6.72 0.17
CA SER A 74 -0.98 6.99 -0.34
C SER A 74 -0.87 8.41 -0.86
N SER A 75 0.20 9.11 -0.45
CA SER A 75 0.50 10.46 -0.93
C SER A 75 0.98 10.51 -2.38
N LYS A 76 1.40 9.38 -2.96
CA LYS A 76 2.02 9.34 -4.29
C LYS A 76 1.28 8.46 -5.28
N LEU A 77 0.79 7.30 -4.83
CA LEU A 77 0.17 6.31 -5.72
C LEU A 77 -0.98 6.88 -6.56
N PRO A 78 -1.88 7.73 -6.02
CA PRO A 78 -2.95 8.30 -6.84
C PRO A 78 -2.41 9.13 -8.01
N PHE A 79 -1.36 9.93 -7.79
CA PHE A 79 -0.74 10.73 -8.85
C PHE A 79 -0.05 9.86 -9.91
N ILE A 80 0.59 8.78 -9.49
CA ILE A 80 1.22 7.82 -10.41
C ILE A 80 0.18 7.13 -11.30
N LEU A 81 -0.98 6.78 -10.72
CA LEU A 81 -2.04 6.07 -11.43
C LEU A 81 -2.99 7.00 -12.21
N SER A 82 -3.07 8.28 -11.83
CA SER A 82 -3.78 9.27 -12.63
C SER A 82 -2.96 9.55 -13.89
N ARG A 83 -3.45 9.15 -15.06
CA ARG A 83 -2.94 9.69 -16.32
C ARG A 83 -3.18 11.21 -16.33
N PRO A 84 -2.25 12.04 -16.84
CA PRO A 84 -2.56 13.43 -17.10
C PRO A 84 -3.79 13.51 -18.01
N ALA A 85 -4.67 14.48 -17.76
CA ALA A 85 -5.85 14.69 -18.57
C ALA A 85 -5.45 14.84 -20.05
N GLN A 86 -5.90 13.89 -20.88
CA GLN A 86 -5.90 14.07 -22.32
C GLN A 86 -7.26 14.69 -22.65
N PHE A 87 -7.24 15.96 -23.04
CA PHE A 87 -8.39 16.61 -23.65
C PHE A 87 -8.35 16.24 -25.14
N GLU A 88 -9.37 15.53 -25.62
CA GLU A 88 -9.64 15.35 -27.06
C GLU A 88 -10.20 16.64 -27.67
#